data_AF-A0A430EHP0-F1
#
_entry.id   AF-A0A430EHP0-F1
#
_cell.length_a   1.000
_cell.length_b   1.000
_cell.length_c   1.000
_cell.angle_alpha   90.00
_cell.angle_beta   90.00
_cell.angle_gamma   90.00
#
_symmetry.space_group_name_H-M   'P 1'
#
loop_
_entity.id
_entity.type
_entity.pdbx_description
1 polymer ?
#
loop_
_entity_poly.entity_id
_entity_poly.type
_entity_poly.pdbx_seq_one_letter_code
_entity_poly.pdbx_strand_id
1 'polypeptide(L)'
;PHRHIGDALEAVGLADLADVPVRLLSTGQRRRAGFARVLASGAPIWLLDEPGNGLDTASLAMLEARIAAHRAGGGIVLVATHQPIALPDAQEIAL
;
A
#
# COMPACT_ATOMS: atom_id res chain seq x y z
N PRO A 1 6.08 -9.37 14.58
CA PRO A 1 4.61 -9.42 14.83
C PRO A 1 3.86 -9.84 13.56
N HIS A 2 3.24 -11.02 13.57
CA HIS A 2 2.37 -11.46 12.48
C HIS A 2 1.19 -10.49 12.37
N ARG A 3 1.13 -9.69 11.31
CA ARG A 3 0.00 -8.78 11.09
C ARG A 3 -1.20 -9.60 10.67
N HIS A 4 -2.31 -9.45 11.37
CA HIS A 4 -3.55 -10.17 11.06
C HIS A 4 -4.13 -9.60 9.76
N ILE A 5 -4.68 -10.46 8.88
CA ILE A 5 -5.27 -10.04 7.60
C ILE A 5 -6.38 -9.01 7.82
N GLY A 6 -7.14 -9.13 8.91
CA GLY A 6 -8.17 -8.15 9.30
C GLY A 6 -7.60 -6.74 9.44
N ASP A 7 -6.52 -6.58 10.21
CA ASP A 7 -5.87 -5.28 10.43
C ASP A 7 -5.38 -4.67 9.11
N ALA A 8 -4.89 -5.51 8.19
CA ALA A 8 -4.43 -5.06 6.89
C ALA A 8 -5.59 -4.59 5.99
N LEU A 9 -6.73 -5.28 6.04
CA LEU A 9 -7.94 -4.89 5.31
C LEU A 9 -8.56 -3.61 5.88
N GLU A 10 -8.61 -3.48 7.21
CA GLU A 10 -9.05 -2.27 7.89
C GLU A 10 -8.11 -1.09 7.55
N ALA A 11 -6.80 -1.33 7.57
CA ALA A 11 -5.80 -0.34 7.21
C ALA A 11 -5.92 0.21 5.79
N VAL A 12 -6.59 -0.52 4.89
CA VAL A 12 -6.88 -0.08 3.52
C VAL A 12 -8.36 0.23 3.27
N GLY A 13 -9.21 0.27 4.30
CA GLY A 13 -10.64 0.56 4.17
C GLY A 13 -11.41 -0.48 3.36
N LEU A 14 -11.09 -1.77 3.54
CA LEU A 14 -11.74 -2.90 2.87
C LEU A 14 -12.28 -3.96 3.85
N ALA A 15 -12.36 -3.65 5.15
CA ALA A 15 -12.85 -4.60 6.16
C ALA A 15 -14.24 -5.16 5.82
N ASP A 16 -15.18 -4.30 5.43
CA ASP A 16 -16.56 -4.69 5.05
C ASP A 16 -16.63 -5.49 3.73
N LEU A 17 -15.53 -5.58 2.99
CA LEU A 17 -15.43 -6.27 1.71
C LEU A 17 -14.56 -7.53 1.78
N ALA A 18 -14.21 -7.99 2.99
CA ALA A 18 -13.30 -9.11 3.21
C ALA A 18 -13.72 -10.39 2.46
N ASP A 19 -15.02 -10.68 2.41
CA ASP A 19 -15.57 -11.88 1.76
C ASP A 19 -15.97 -11.66 0.29
N VAL A 20 -15.82 -10.43 -0.23
CA VAL A 20 -16.20 -10.11 -1.61
C VAL A 20 -15.14 -10.62 -2.58
N PRO A 21 -15.49 -11.46 -3.59
CA PRO A 21 -14.53 -11.90 -4.58
C PRO A 21 -13.83 -10.74 -5.29
N VAL A 22 -12.50 -10.77 -5.38
CA VAL A 22 -11.66 -9.70 -5.95
C VAL A 22 -12.11 -9.26 -7.36
N ARG A 23 -12.66 -10.18 -8.17
CA ARG A 23 -13.19 -9.86 -9.51
C ARG A 23 -14.37 -8.87 -9.49
N LEU A 24 -15.10 -8.79 -8.39
CA LEU A 24 -16.27 -7.92 -8.22
C LEU A 24 -15.92 -6.55 -7.63
N LEU A 25 -14.70 -6.37 -7.12
CA LEU A 25 -14.24 -5.10 -6.57
C LEU A 25 -14.13 -4.04 -7.67
N SER A 26 -14.18 -2.77 -7.31
CA SER A 26 -13.77 -1.69 -8.22
C SER A 26 -12.26 -1.76 -8.49
N THR A 27 -11.78 -1.05 -9.51
CA THR A 27 -10.34 -1.02 -9.81
C THR A 27 -9.52 -0.46 -8.63
N GLY A 28 -9.99 0.60 -7.97
CA GLY A 28 -9.34 1.15 -6.78
C GLY A 28 -9.37 0.19 -5.60
N GLN A 29 -10.48 -0.52 -5.37
CA GLN A 29 -10.58 -1.54 -4.33
C GLN A 29 -9.64 -2.73 -4.58
N ARG A 30 -9.51 -3.21 -5.82
CA ARG A 30 -8.53 -4.26 -6.17
C ARG A 30 -7.11 -3.85 -5.84
N ARG A 31 -6.74 -2.60 -6.12
CA ARG A 31 -5.40 -2.06 -5.81
C ARG A 31 -5.17 -1.97 -4.31
N ARG A 32 -6.15 -1.46 -3.56
CA ARG A 32 -6.13 -1.44 -2.09
C ARG A 32 -6.02 -2.86 -1.50
N ALA A 33 -6.72 -3.85 -2.07
CA ALA A 33 -6.60 -5.25 -1.65
C ALA A 33 -5.20 -5.82 -1.93
N GLY A 34 -4.61 -5.47 -3.08
CA GLY A 34 -3.21 -5.79 -3.40
C GLY A 34 -2.24 -5.19 -2.38
N PHE A 35 -2.48 -3.94 -1.95
CA PHE A 35 -1.68 -3.30 -0.91
C PHE A 35 -1.89 -3.94 0.47
N ALA A 36 -3.11 -4.33 0.84
CA ALA A 36 -3.37 -5.08 2.08
C ALA A 36 -2.55 -6.36 2.17
N ARG A 37 -2.35 -7.08 1.05
CA ARG A 37 -1.48 -8.24 0.99
C ARG A 37 -0.02 -7.90 1.33
N VAL A 38 0.48 -6.75 0.85
CA VAL A 38 1.82 -6.25 1.20
C VAL A 38 1.89 -5.95 2.70
N LEU A 39 0.90 -5.26 3.26
CA LEU A 39 0.84 -4.95 4.69
C LEU A 39 0.84 -6.21 5.56
N ALA A 40 0.02 -7.21 5.20
CA ALA A 40 -0.12 -8.47 5.92
C ALA A 40 1.14 -9.35 5.82
N SER A 41 1.96 -9.20 4.78
CA SER A 41 3.15 -10.03 4.55
C SER A 41 4.18 -9.94 5.69
N GLY A 42 4.22 -8.81 6.41
CA GLY A 42 5.27 -8.53 7.39
C GLY A 42 6.67 -8.42 6.77
N ALA A 43 6.78 -8.33 5.44
CA ALA A 43 8.06 -8.25 4.75
C ALA A 43 8.79 -6.94 5.14
N PRO A 44 10.10 -7.00 5.44
CA PRO A 44 10.88 -5.82 5.78
C PRO A 44 11.14 -4.91 4.58
N ILE A 45 11.06 -5.45 3.36
CA ILE A 45 11.29 -4.74 2.10
C ILE A 45 10.02 -4.82 1.25
N TRP A 46 9.50 -3.67 0.84
CA TRP A 46 8.36 -3.58 -0.07
C TRP A 46 8.82 -3.12 -1.45
N LEU A 47 8.40 -3.84 -2.48
CA LEU A 47 8.58 -3.46 -3.88
C LEU A 47 7.21 -3.06 -4.42
N LEU A 48 7.05 -1.79 -4.74
CA LEU A 48 5.78 -1.21 -5.15
C LEU A 48 5.90 -0.67 -6.57
N ASP A 49 5.25 -1.34 -7.51
CA ASP A 49 5.18 -0.91 -8.91
C ASP A 49 3.86 -0.17 -9.14
N GLU A 50 3.98 1.11 -9.48
CA GLU A 50 2.87 2.02 -9.76
C GLU A 50 1.76 2.03 -8.67
N PRO A 51 2.12 2.19 -7.38
CA PRO A 51 1.18 1.98 -6.28
C PRO A 51 0.10 3.06 -6.16
N GLY A 52 0.35 4.27 -6.68
CA GLY A 52 -0.60 5.38 -6.68
C GLY A 52 -1.66 5.31 -7.79
N ASN A 53 -1.40 4.56 -8.86
CA ASN A 53 -2.30 4.52 -10.01
C ASN A 53 -3.71 4.09 -9.58
N GLY A 54 -4.77 4.72 -10.10
CA GLY A 54 -6.16 4.35 -9.81
C GLY A 54 -6.60 4.47 -8.35
N LEU A 55 -5.81 5.11 -7.49
CA LEU A 55 -6.20 5.54 -6.15
C LEU A 55 -6.78 6.96 -6.22
N ASP A 56 -7.81 7.21 -5.42
CA ASP A 56 -8.26 8.57 -5.14
C ASP A 56 -7.33 9.25 -4.13
N THR A 57 -7.52 10.56 -3.90
CA THR A 57 -6.68 11.36 -3.00
C THR A 57 -6.61 10.78 -1.58
N ALA A 58 -7.73 10.27 -1.06
CA ALA A 58 -7.77 9.68 0.28
C ALA A 58 -6.96 8.38 0.35
N SER A 59 -7.09 7.53 -0.67
CA SER A 59 -6.36 6.27 -0.77
C SER A 59 -4.85 6.49 -1.00
N LEU A 60 -4.47 7.56 -1.72
CA LEU A 60 -3.08 7.95 -1.91
C LEU A 60 -2.45 8.42 -0.60
N ALA A 61 -3.12 9.31 0.15
CA ALA A 61 -2.65 9.76 1.46
C ALA A 61 -2.49 8.60 2.46
N MET A 62 -3.42 7.63 2.40
CA MET A 62 -3.34 6.40 3.17
C MET A 62 -2.11 5.56 2.80
N LEU A 63 -1.83 5.38 1.50
CA LEU A 63 -0.63 4.69 1.02
C LEU A 63 0.64 5.35 1.56
N GLU A 64 0.75 6.67 1.43
CA GLU A 64 1.89 7.47 1.91
C GLU A 64 2.10 7.31 3.42
N ALA A 65 1.03 7.42 4.21
CA ALA A 65 1.09 7.25 5.66
C ALA A 65 1.58 5.84 6.06
N ARG A 66 1.17 4.80 5.32
CA ARG A 66 1.60 3.41 5.58
C ARG A 66 3.05 3.17 5.18
N ILE A 67 3.51 3.77 4.07
CA ILE A 67 4.92 3.76 3.69
C ILE A 67 5.78 4.44 4.76
N ALA A 68 5.36 5.62 5.25
CA ALA A 68 6.06 6.34 6.30
C ALA A 68 6.15 5.49 7.60
N ALA A 69 5.05 4.87 8.02
CA ALA A 69 5.03 4.00 9.20
C ALA A 69 5.94 2.77 9.05
N HIS A 70 5.97 2.15 7.86
CA HIS A 70 6.86 1.03 7.59
C HIS A 70 8.34 1.43 7.67
N ARG A 71 8.70 2.59 7.10
CA ARG A 71 10.05 3.15 7.16
C ARG A 71 10.46 3.52 8.58
N ALA A 72 9.57 4.12 9.36
CA ALA A 72 9.81 4.44 10.77
C ALA A 72 10.07 3.18 11.62
N GLY A 73 9.52 2.03 11.21
CA GLY A 73 9.80 0.73 11.81
C GLY A 73 11.09 0.05 11.35
N GLY A 74 11.94 0.73 10.57
CA GLY A 74 13.18 0.17 10.00
C GLY A 74 12.99 -0.59 8.69
N GLY A 75 11.80 -0.50 8.09
CA GLY A 75 11.49 -1.11 6.80
C GLY A 75 12.03 -0.32 5.60
N ILE A 76 12.20 -1.00 4.48
CA ILE A 76 12.65 -0.41 3.20
C ILE A 76 11.48 -0.47 2.21
N VAL A 77 11.35 0.58 1.40
CA VAL A 77 10.37 0.62 0.29
C VAL A 77 11.09 1.07 -0.98
N LEU A 78 10.96 0.29 -2.03
CA LEU A 78 11.30 0.68 -3.40
C LEU A 78 10.01 0.96 -4.16
N VAL A 79 9.90 2.14 -4.74
CA VAL A 79 8.72 2.57 -5.50
C VAL A 79 9.13 2.88 -6.93
N ALA A 80 8.45 2.25 -7.89
CA ALA A 80 8.45 2.69 -9.28
C ALA A 80 7.15 3.47 -9.52
N THR A 81 7.25 4.74 -9.92
CA THR A 81 6.09 5.60 -10.14
C THR A 81 6.46 6.76 -11.07
N HIS A 82 5.49 7.19 -11.88
CA HIS A 82 5.52 8.46 -12.62
C HIS A 82 4.62 9.54 -11.99
N GLN A 83 3.94 9.19 -10.90
CA GLN A 83 3.03 10.07 -10.16
C GLN A 83 3.72 10.69 -8.94
N PRO A 84 3.31 11.92 -8.54
CA PRO A 84 3.79 12.51 -7.30
C PRO A 84 3.29 11.69 -6.10
N ILE A 85 4.23 11.07 -5.39
CA ILE A 85 3.99 10.38 -4.11
C ILE A 85 4.93 11.02 -3.09
N ALA A 86 4.39 11.45 -1.95
CA ALA A 86 5.17 12.06 -0.89
C ALA A 86 6.07 11.03 -0.20
N LEU A 87 7.35 11.01 -0.58
CA LEU A 87 8.37 10.14 -0.02
C LEU A 87 9.54 11.00 0.51
N PRO A 88 9.38 11.66 1.67
CA PRO A 88 10.47 12.48 2.23
C PRO A 88 11.71 11.63 2.46
N ASP A 89 12.89 12.21 2.21
CA ASP A 89 14.20 11.54 2.34
C ASP A 89 14.37 10.29 1.47
N ALA A 90 13.55 10.13 0.42
CA ALA A 90 13.77 9.08 -0.56
C ALA A 90 14.96 9.42 -1.45
N GLN A 91 15.75 8.41 -1.75
CA GLN A 91 16.77 8.50 -2.78
C GLN A 91 16.11 8.21 -4.13
N GLU A 92 16.12 9.20 -5.03
CA GLU A 92 15.73 8.99 -6.42
C GLU A 92 16.87 8.32 -7.19
N ILE A 93 16.52 7.30 -7.97
CA ILE A 93 17.45 6.57 -8.83
C ILE A 93 16.96 6.77 -10.26
N ALA A 94 17.66 7.61 -11.02
CA ALA A 94 17.47 7.71 -12.46
C ALA A 94 18.32 6.61 -13.13
N LEU A 95 17.70 5.80 -13.99
CA LEU A 95 18.35 4.82 -14.85
C LEU A 95 18.70 5.45 -16.21
#